data_AF-A0A1A6BMC6-F1
#
_entry.id   AF-A0A1A6BMC6-F1
#
_cell.length_a   1.000
_cell.length_b   1.000
_cell.length_c   1.000
_cell.angle_alpha   90.00
_cell.angle_beta   90.00
_cell.angle_gamma   90.00
#
_symmetry.space_group_name_H-M   'P 1'
#
loop_
_entity.id
_entity.type
_entity.pdbx_description
1 polymer ?
#
loop_
_entity_poly.entity_id
_entity_poly.type
_entity_poly.pdbx_seq_one_letter_code
_entity_poly.pdbx_strand_id
1 'polypeptide(L)'
;MTTPQVAHTPVFIDPDAFVLGGHELREGIELATTSRFGDDIWDLHPINHQDQLARSILNFPTLPEPFRAVTKELFYALLVGELPPGEARLKQVSIRIAFSHVKKFLDWSHGRGRCTLAAITREDLVDYQQWVLLTDLSPTQRGMHRRAARLFWVFRDALHTDRLTVDPQRLQAWHNHSSHPPRRIENATDRIPEEVISPLLVWGLRWVNDFSVDILAAREEWWSLYTARHAMDQRKPFAGGPLPARLAKLQHLLDDYRSQRRPLPTTADGEVNANFLARQLHTESTFISRATGRAMVAAAAAEVGFADGCYLFTPVRACIDSAPWLTGFGCSRIALEHLDAVVAVLDRAGDGAAGAASDEPCQGAAELATGEPPTRRPRERLPTHHHQSRVQGRDPERSHRLMGSVGIC
;
A
#
# COMPACT_ATOMS: atom_id res chain seq x y z
N MET A 1 3.07 -6.83 59.77
CA MET A 1 2.30 -7.99 59.28
C MET A 1 3.00 -8.51 58.04
N THR A 2 3.68 -9.64 58.18
CA THR A 2 4.49 -10.26 57.13
C THR A 2 3.55 -11.08 56.24
N THR A 3 3.33 -10.63 55.01
CA THR A 3 2.55 -11.38 54.01
C THR A 3 3.32 -12.67 53.68
N PRO A 4 2.71 -13.86 53.72
CA PRO A 4 3.41 -15.09 53.41
C PRO A 4 3.77 -15.09 51.92
N GLN A 5 5.06 -15.23 51.64
CA GLN A 5 5.60 -15.47 50.32
C GLN A 5 5.14 -16.86 49.89
N VAL A 6 4.11 -16.92 49.05
CA VAL A 6 3.62 -18.17 48.45
C VAL A 6 4.80 -18.80 47.70
N ALA A 7 5.29 -19.93 48.20
CA ALA A 7 6.28 -20.74 47.51
C ALA A 7 5.67 -21.19 46.18
N HIS A 8 6.17 -20.63 45.09
CA HIS A 8 5.74 -20.98 43.73
C HIS A 8 6.37 -22.32 43.39
N THR A 9 5.61 -23.41 43.48
CA THR A 9 6.06 -24.74 43.03
C THR A 9 6.37 -24.64 41.54
N PRO A 10 7.62 -24.94 41.10
CA PRO A 10 7.95 -24.90 39.69
C PRO A 10 7.10 -25.95 38.96
N VAL A 11 6.25 -25.49 38.05
CA VAL A 11 5.48 -26.37 37.18
C VAL A 11 6.43 -26.85 36.09
N PHE A 12 6.95 -28.06 36.24
CA PHE A 12 7.76 -28.68 35.20
C PHE A 12 6.88 -28.92 33.96
N ILE A 13 7.25 -28.32 32.82
CA ILE A 13 6.57 -28.58 31.54
C ILE A 13 7.13 -29.90 31.00
N ASP A 14 6.25 -30.88 30.82
CA ASP A 14 6.60 -32.17 30.24
C ASP A 14 7.21 -31.97 28.83
N PRO A 15 8.41 -32.49 28.53
CA PRO A 15 8.99 -32.47 27.19
C PRO A 15 8.06 -33.01 26.09
N ASP A 16 7.17 -33.94 26.44
CA ASP A 16 6.19 -34.51 25.50
C ASP A 16 4.88 -33.71 25.43
N ALA A 17 4.76 -32.59 26.16
CA ALA A 17 3.57 -31.74 26.10
C ALA A 17 3.38 -31.13 24.71
N PHE A 18 2.17 -31.27 24.16
CA PHE A 18 1.81 -30.66 22.88
C PHE A 18 1.73 -29.14 22.98
N VAL A 19 2.42 -28.43 22.09
CA VAL A 19 2.48 -26.96 22.11
C VAL A 19 1.21 -26.30 21.56
N LEU A 20 0.33 -27.08 20.91
CA LEU A 20 -0.92 -26.62 20.31
C LEU A 20 -2.17 -27.16 21.02
N GLY A 21 -2.04 -27.77 22.20
CA GLY A 21 -3.15 -28.47 22.88
C GLY A 21 -4.37 -27.63 23.26
N GLY A 22 -4.27 -26.29 23.20
CA GLY A 22 -5.39 -25.36 23.47
C GLY A 22 -5.98 -24.68 22.24
N HIS A 23 -5.63 -25.12 21.02
CA HIS A 23 -6.04 -24.47 19.77
C HIS A 23 -6.87 -25.39 18.89
N GLU A 24 -7.78 -24.80 18.12
CA GLU A 24 -8.51 -25.51 17.07
C GLU A 24 -7.59 -25.77 15.88
N LEU A 25 -7.35 -27.05 15.59
CA LEU A 25 -6.50 -27.50 14.49
C LEU A 25 -7.26 -27.49 13.17
N ARG A 26 -6.53 -27.40 12.05
CA ARG A 26 -7.07 -27.65 10.72
C ARG A 26 -7.68 -29.04 10.61
N GLU A 27 -8.68 -29.15 9.74
CA GLU A 27 -9.32 -30.43 9.41
C GLU A 27 -8.28 -31.45 8.91
N GLY A 28 -8.36 -32.67 9.44
CA GLY A 28 -7.45 -33.77 9.10
C GLY A 28 -6.10 -33.77 9.82
N ILE A 29 -5.82 -32.83 10.72
CA ILE A 29 -4.59 -32.83 11.54
C ILE A 29 -4.88 -33.33 12.95
N GLU A 30 -4.19 -34.40 13.36
CA GLU A 30 -4.26 -34.93 14.71
C GLU A 30 -3.26 -34.24 15.63
N LEU A 31 -3.67 -33.90 16.85
CA LEU A 31 -2.80 -33.26 17.85
C LEU A 31 -1.52 -34.06 18.12
N ALA A 32 -1.59 -35.39 18.06
CA ALA A 32 -0.46 -36.29 18.26
C ALA A 32 0.67 -36.11 17.23
N THR A 33 0.36 -35.54 16.07
CA THR A 33 1.32 -35.27 14.98
C THR A 33 1.92 -33.86 15.03
N THR A 34 1.50 -33.04 15.99
CA THR A 34 1.98 -31.66 16.16
C THR A 34 3.23 -31.57 17.02
N SER A 35 3.90 -30.41 16.99
CA SER A 35 5.13 -30.18 17.75
C SER A 35 4.95 -30.31 19.26
N ARG A 36 5.98 -30.84 19.91
CA ARG A 36 6.07 -31.00 21.36
C ARG A 36 7.02 -29.98 21.98
N PHE A 37 6.90 -29.77 23.29
CA PHE A 37 7.72 -28.82 24.01
C PHE A 37 9.22 -29.10 23.87
N GLY A 38 9.62 -30.37 23.88
CA GLY A 38 11.01 -30.81 23.71
C GLY A 38 11.61 -30.47 22.34
N ASP A 39 10.79 -30.36 21.29
CA ASP A 39 11.26 -30.15 19.92
C ASP A 39 12.04 -28.83 19.77
N ASP A 40 13.04 -28.83 18.90
CA ASP A 40 13.84 -27.63 18.59
C ASP A 40 13.19 -26.70 17.58
N ILE A 41 12.20 -27.21 16.83
CA ILE A 41 11.44 -26.43 15.87
C ILE A 41 9.96 -26.71 16.12
N TRP A 42 9.19 -25.66 16.42
CA TRP A 42 7.74 -25.77 16.56
C TRP A 42 7.06 -25.29 15.29
N ASP A 43 6.24 -26.15 14.69
CA ASP A 43 5.40 -25.81 13.55
C ASP A 43 4.04 -25.29 14.02
N LEU A 44 3.74 -24.06 13.64
CA LEU A 44 2.46 -23.42 13.96
C LEU A 44 1.45 -23.57 12.81
N HIS A 45 1.85 -24.12 11.65
CA HIS A 45 0.94 -24.28 10.51
C HIS A 45 -0.37 -25.04 10.84
N PRO A 46 -0.39 -26.06 11.73
CA PRO A 46 -1.62 -26.77 12.07
C PRO A 46 -2.77 -25.91 12.62
N ILE A 47 -2.48 -24.74 13.20
CA ILE A 47 -3.50 -23.82 13.76
C ILE A 47 -3.84 -22.66 12.80
N ASN A 48 -3.29 -22.66 11.59
CA ASN A 48 -3.44 -21.58 10.64
C ASN A 48 -4.60 -21.82 9.67
N HIS A 49 -5.80 -21.36 9.94
CA HIS A 49 -6.95 -21.59 9.03
C HIS A 49 -6.92 -20.79 7.71
N GLN A 50 -5.88 -19.99 7.43
CA GLN A 50 -5.75 -19.20 6.20
C GLN A 50 -4.70 -19.78 5.23
N ASP A 51 -5.13 -20.24 4.05
CA ASP A 51 -4.25 -20.90 3.06
C ASP A 51 -3.20 -19.99 2.41
N GLN A 52 -3.40 -18.67 2.45
CA GLN A 52 -2.50 -17.70 1.82
C GLN A 52 -1.28 -17.35 2.69
N LEU A 53 -1.27 -17.75 3.95
CA LEU A 53 -0.20 -17.41 4.88
C LEU A 53 0.93 -18.44 4.81
N ALA A 54 2.15 -17.95 4.60
CA ALA A 54 3.35 -18.79 4.60
C ALA A 54 3.48 -19.62 5.89
N ARG A 55 4.08 -20.81 5.77
CA ARG A 55 4.34 -21.71 6.91
C ARG A 55 5.08 -20.96 8.02
N SER A 56 4.53 -20.98 9.23
CA SER A 56 5.06 -20.25 10.37
C SER A 56 5.70 -21.22 11.37
N ILE A 57 7.00 -21.06 11.61
CA ILE A 57 7.77 -21.91 12.51
C ILE A 57 8.49 -21.08 13.59
N LEU A 58 8.67 -21.67 14.78
CA LEU A 58 9.56 -21.16 15.81
C LEU A 58 10.81 -22.05 15.84
N ASN A 59 11.94 -21.51 15.39
CA ASN A 59 13.20 -22.24 15.28
C ASN A 59 14.14 -21.81 16.42
N PHE A 60 14.13 -22.54 17.53
CA PHE A 60 14.90 -22.22 18.74
C PHE A 60 16.42 -22.33 18.59
N PRO A 61 16.99 -23.23 17.75
CA PRO A 61 18.42 -23.23 17.44
C PRO A 61 18.99 -21.89 16.95
N THR A 62 18.16 -21.03 16.35
CA THR A 62 18.57 -19.69 15.91
C THR A 62 18.84 -18.71 17.06
N LEU A 63 18.39 -19.02 18.27
CA LEU A 63 18.61 -18.22 19.48
C LEU A 63 19.96 -18.59 20.12
N PRO A 64 20.59 -17.66 20.86
CA PRO A 64 21.76 -17.98 21.66
C PRO A 64 21.43 -19.10 22.65
N GLU A 65 22.33 -20.10 22.73
CA GLU A 65 22.13 -21.33 23.52
C GLU A 65 21.61 -21.09 24.95
N PRO A 66 22.16 -20.14 25.73
CA PRO A 66 21.73 -19.95 27.12
C PRO A 66 20.27 -19.56 27.29
N PHE A 67 19.65 -18.96 26.26
CA PHE A 67 18.28 -18.46 26.33
C PHE A 67 17.23 -19.39 25.72
N ARG A 68 17.62 -20.52 25.12
CA ARG A 68 16.70 -21.39 24.39
C ARG A 68 15.60 -21.95 25.28
N ALA A 69 15.98 -22.51 26.44
CA ALA A 69 15.05 -23.13 27.38
C ALA A 69 13.99 -22.13 27.89
N VAL A 70 14.43 -20.97 28.41
CA VAL A 70 13.50 -19.93 28.89
C VAL A 70 12.63 -19.35 27.76
N THR A 71 13.14 -19.33 26.53
CA THR A 71 12.33 -18.89 25.37
C THR A 71 11.28 -19.93 25.00
N LYS A 72 11.58 -21.24 25.08
CA LYS A 72 10.57 -22.30 24.92
C LYS A 72 9.47 -22.13 25.97
N GLU A 73 9.81 -21.93 27.24
CA GLU A 73 8.84 -21.67 28.32
C GLU A 73 7.95 -20.45 28.03
N LEU A 74 8.54 -19.34 27.60
CA LEU A 74 7.79 -18.13 27.23
C LEU A 74 6.77 -18.39 26.12
N PHE A 75 7.21 -19.03 25.03
CA PHE A 75 6.33 -19.27 23.88
C PHE A 75 5.29 -20.35 24.16
N TYR A 76 5.59 -21.33 25.01
CA TYR A 76 4.61 -22.28 25.51
C TYR A 76 3.53 -21.58 26.34
N ALA A 77 3.93 -20.68 27.26
CA ALA A 77 2.98 -19.89 28.05
C ALA A 77 2.10 -18.97 27.19
N LEU A 78 2.64 -18.40 26.11
CA LEU A 78 1.88 -17.60 25.15
C LEU A 78 0.86 -18.42 24.33
N LEU A 79 1.17 -19.69 24.06
CA LEU A 79 0.33 -20.58 23.26
C LEU A 79 -0.75 -21.28 24.10
N VAL A 80 -0.34 -21.93 25.19
CA VAL A 80 -1.18 -22.85 25.98
C VAL A 80 -1.48 -22.29 27.38
N GLY A 81 -0.55 -21.52 27.95
CA GLY A 81 -0.59 -21.10 29.35
C GLY A 81 -1.72 -20.14 29.72
N GLU A 82 -1.92 -20.01 31.03
CA GLU A 82 -2.73 -18.95 31.62
C GLU A 82 -2.09 -17.58 31.35
N LEU A 83 -2.90 -16.65 30.86
CA LEU A 83 -2.43 -15.31 30.55
C LEU A 83 -2.41 -14.47 31.82
N PRO A 84 -1.31 -13.72 32.09
CA PRO A 84 -1.28 -12.76 33.18
C PRO A 84 -2.43 -11.73 33.04
N PRO A 85 -2.95 -11.18 34.17
CA PRO A 85 -4.03 -10.21 34.13
C PRO A 85 -3.73 -9.04 33.19
N GLY A 86 -4.66 -8.77 32.26
CA GLY A 86 -4.56 -7.67 31.29
C GLY A 86 -3.82 -8.03 29.98
N GLU A 87 -3.30 -9.25 29.84
CA GLU A 87 -2.76 -9.74 28.56
C GLU A 87 -3.84 -10.50 27.77
N ALA A 88 -3.91 -10.24 26.47
CA ALA A 88 -4.77 -10.98 25.54
C ALA A 88 -3.97 -12.08 24.85
N ARG A 89 -4.62 -13.22 24.54
CA ARG A 89 -3.97 -14.29 23.78
C ARG A 89 -3.52 -13.76 22.42
N LEU A 90 -2.24 -13.94 22.11
CA LEU A 90 -1.70 -13.50 20.82
C LEU A 90 -2.24 -14.39 19.71
N LYS A 91 -2.64 -13.78 18.60
CA LYS A 91 -2.91 -14.51 17.35
C LYS A 91 -1.62 -15.14 16.83
N GLN A 92 -1.71 -16.23 16.09
CA GLN A 92 -0.56 -16.96 15.55
C GLN A 92 0.46 -16.07 14.81
N VAL A 93 -0.01 -15.19 13.91
CA VAL A 93 0.87 -14.26 13.18
C VAL A 93 1.64 -13.36 14.14
N SER A 94 0.99 -12.90 15.21
CA SER A 94 1.60 -12.09 16.26
C SER A 94 2.65 -12.87 17.07
N ILE A 95 2.48 -14.18 17.24
CA ILE A 95 3.46 -15.05 17.93
C ILE A 95 4.76 -15.11 17.13
N ARG A 96 4.69 -15.32 15.82
CA ARG A 96 5.89 -15.37 14.96
C ARG A 96 6.62 -14.02 14.90
N ILE A 97 5.86 -12.93 14.85
CA ILE A 97 6.42 -11.57 14.92
C ILE A 97 7.10 -11.37 16.28
N ALA A 98 6.46 -11.75 17.38
CA ALA A 98 7.03 -11.67 18.72
C ALA A 98 8.34 -12.46 18.84
N PHE A 99 8.40 -13.69 18.30
CA PHE A 99 9.62 -14.51 18.27
C PHE A 99 10.78 -13.79 17.58
N SER A 100 10.51 -13.12 16.47
CA SER A 100 11.53 -12.40 15.72
C SER A 100 12.11 -11.21 16.51
N HIS A 101 11.27 -10.52 17.30
CA HIS A 101 11.73 -9.44 18.17
C HIS A 101 12.41 -9.96 19.46
N VAL A 102 11.94 -11.08 20.02
CA VAL A 102 12.60 -11.77 21.14
C VAL A 102 14.00 -12.19 20.74
N LYS A 103 14.17 -12.82 19.57
CA LYS A 103 15.49 -13.17 19.03
C LYS A 103 16.43 -11.97 19.02
N LYS A 104 15.99 -10.83 18.47
CA LYS A 104 16.83 -9.62 18.40
C LYS A 104 17.23 -9.09 19.79
N PHE A 105 16.34 -9.16 20.77
CA PHE A 105 16.66 -8.79 22.15
C PHE A 105 17.72 -9.72 22.76
N LEU A 106 17.53 -11.04 22.61
CA LEU A 106 18.45 -12.04 23.17
C LEU A 106 19.82 -12.00 22.48
N ASP A 107 19.87 -11.82 21.15
CA ASP A 107 21.11 -11.63 20.41
C ASP A 107 21.87 -10.39 20.90
N TRP A 108 21.15 -9.28 21.14
CA TRP A 108 21.72 -8.05 21.66
C TRP A 108 22.27 -8.24 23.08
N SER A 109 21.53 -8.92 23.96
CA SER A 109 21.96 -9.21 25.34
C SER A 109 23.18 -10.15 25.36
N HIS A 110 23.16 -11.19 24.52
CA HIS A 110 24.27 -12.12 24.37
C HIS A 110 25.53 -11.44 23.83
N GLY A 111 25.39 -10.54 22.86
CA GLY A 111 26.49 -9.74 22.31
C GLY A 111 27.19 -8.85 23.35
N ARG A 112 26.56 -8.62 24.51
CA ARG A 112 27.13 -7.90 25.66
C ARG A 112 27.62 -8.81 26.79
N GLY A 113 27.71 -10.11 26.53
CA GLY A 113 28.16 -11.10 27.50
C GLY A 113 27.12 -11.46 28.56
N ARG A 114 25.83 -11.10 28.37
CA ARG A 114 24.76 -11.58 29.24
C ARG A 114 24.29 -12.94 28.75
N CYS A 115 24.53 -13.97 29.56
CA CYS A 115 24.14 -15.35 29.26
C CYS A 115 22.91 -15.81 30.04
N THR A 116 22.32 -14.96 30.89
CA THR A 116 21.06 -15.24 31.60
C THR A 116 20.21 -13.97 31.67
N LEU A 117 18.89 -14.11 31.70
CA LEU A 117 17.94 -13.03 31.91
C LEU A 117 18.11 -12.40 33.29
N ALA A 118 18.44 -13.21 34.31
CA ALA A 118 18.76 -12.71 35.64
C ALA A 118 20.00 -11.79 35.67
N ALA A 119 20.96 -11.98 34.75
CA ALA A 119 22.14 -11.13 34.63
C ALA A 119 21.90 -9.81 33.89
N ILE A 120 20.72 -9.63 33.26
CA ILE A 120 20.36 -8.38 32.59
C ILE A 120 20.01 -7.33 33.65
N THR A 121 20.83 -6.29 33.74
CA THR A 121 20.67 -5.24 34.74
C THR A 121 19.74 -4.13 34.25
N ARG A 122 19.45 -3.18 35.14
CA ARG A 122 18.73 -1.95 34.80
C ARG A 122 19.45 -1.15 33.71
N GLU A 123 20.77 -1.06 33.81
CA GLU A 123 21.65 -0.33 32.90
C GLU A 123 21.62 -0.99 31.52
N ASP A 124 21.67 -2.32 31.45
CA ASP A 124 21.53 -3.04 30.18
C ASP A 124 20.19 -2.75 29.50
N LEU A 125 19.08 -2.68 30.26
CA LEU A 125 17.78 -2.33 29.68
C LEU A 125 17.73 -0.88 29.18
N VAL A 126 18.34 0.07 29.90
CA VAL A 126 18.46 1.46 29.43
C VAL A 126 19.25 1.52 28.13
N ASP A 127 20.36 0.81 28.04
CA ASP A 127 21.18 0.77 26.83
C ASP A 127 20.47 0.05 25.66
N TYR A 128 19.71 -1.01 25.94
CA TYR A 128 18.89 -1.66 24.92
C TYR A 128 17.87 -0.68 24.37
N GLN A 129 17.23 0.10 25.24
CA GLN A 129 16.30 1.14 24.84
C GLN A 129 16.98 2.24 24.00
N GLN A 130 18.22 2.63 24.33
CA GLN A 130 19.01 3.55 23.51
C GLN A 130 19.32 2.94 22.13
N TRP A 131 19.73 1.67 22.08
CA TRP A 131 19.97 0.96 20.83
C TRP A 131 18.71 0.90 19.95
N VAL A 132 17.53 0.63 20.52
CA VAL A 132 16.25 0.66 19.81
C VAL A 132 15.93 2.05 19.24
N LEU A 133 16.34 3.12 19.92
CA LEU A 133 16.12 4.50 19.45
C LEU A 133 17.08 4.90 18.33
N LEU A 134 18.33 4.46 18.39
CA LEU A 134 19.38 4.75 17.42
C LEU A 134 19.28 3.88 16.15
N THR A 135 18.59 2.73 16.23
CA THR A 135 18.33 1.88 15.08
C THR A 135 17.22 2.49 14.22
N ASP A 136 17.39 2.48 12.90
CA ASP A 136 16.37 2.95 11.94
C ASP A 136 15.15 2.02 11.90
N LEU A 137 14.23 2.24 12.86
CA LEU A 137 13.02 1.45 13.07
C LEU A 137 11.80 2.37 13.06
N SER A 138 10.71 1.90 12.44
CA SER A 138 9.41 2.57 12.56
C SER A 138 8.95 2.64 14.03
N PRO A 139 8.09 3.60 14.41
CA PRO A 139 7.55 3.69 15.78
C PRO A 139 6.90 2.38 16.26
N THR A 140 6.17 1.70 15.37
CA THR A 140 5.55 0.39 15.62
C THR A 140 6.61 -0.67 15.93
N GLN A 141 7.67 -0.78 15.12
CA GLN A 141 8.75 -1.74 15.37
C GLN A 141 9.46 -1.47 16.70
N ARG A 142 9.72 -0.20 17.05
CA ARG A 142 10.29 0.15 18.36
C ARG A 142 9.38 -0.31 19.51
N GLY A 143 8.06 -0.15 19.35
CA GLY A 143 7.07 -0.70 20.28
C GLY A 143 7.19 -2.22 20.45
N MET A 144 7.30 -2.96 19.34
CA MET A 144 7.44 -4.42 19.37
C MET A 144 8.76 -4.87 20.02
N HIS A 145 9.86 -4.15 19.77
CA HIS A 145 11.15 -4.40 20.41
C HIS A 145 11.10 -4.26 21.94
N ARG A 146 10.43 -3.21 22.43
CA ARG A 146 10.19 -3.03 23.87
C ARG A 146 9.27 -4.10 24.44
N ARG A 147 8.20 -4.44 23.72
CA ARG A 147 7.25 -5.50 24.13
C ARG A 147 7.95 -6.84 24.27
N ALA A 148 8.88 -7.16 23.38
CA ALA A 148 9.65 -8.41 23.40
C ALA A 148 10.49 -8.57 24.66
N ALA A 149 11.24 -7.53 25.07
CA ALA A 149 11.98 -7.57 26.34
C ALA A 149 11.01 -7.70 27.54
N ARG A 150 9.91 -6.95 27.50
CA ARG A 150 8.91 -6.97 28.58
C ARG A 150 8.16 -8.30 28.71
N LEU A 151 8.04 -9.09 27.63
CA LEU A 151 7.40 -10.41 27.68
C LEU A 151 8.01 -11.29 28.77
N PHE A 152 9.34 -11.33 28.87
CA PHE A 152 10.04 -12.13 29.88
C PHE A 152 9.73 -11.69 31.31
N TRP A 153 9.50 -10.41 31.55
CA TRP A 153 9.11 -9.92 32.88
C TRP A 153 7.63 -10.20 33.18
N VAL A 154 6.74 -9.98 32.21
CA VAL A 154 5.29 -10.20 32.38
C VAL A 154 5.00 -11.67 32.65
N PHE A 155 5.64 -12.57 31.90
CA PHE A 155 5.47 -14.01 32.04
C PHE A 155 6.43 -14.64 33.06
N ARG A 156 7.17 -13.85 33.84
CA ARG A 156 8.24 -14.35 34.74
C ARG A 156 7.80 -15.45 35.70
N ASP A 157 6.52 -15.47 36.08
CA ASP A 157 5.98 -16.48 36.99
C ASP A 157 5.83 -17.84 36.28
N ALA A 158 5.56 -17.85 34.96
CA ALA A 158 5.50 -19.04 34.11
C ALA A 158 6.87 -19.48 33.53
N LEU A 159 7.96 -18.75 33.85
CA LEU A 159 9.32 -19.10 33.43
C LEU A 159 10.03 -19.80 34.58
N HIS A 160 10.56 -20.99 34.36
CA HIS A 160 11.16 -21.84 35.40
C HIS A 160 12.68 -21.94 35.27
N THR A 161 13.21 -21.84 34.05
CA THR A 161 14.65 -21.93 33.81
C THR A 161 15.38 -20.63 34.17
N ASP A 162 14.80 -19.49 33.83
CA ASP A 162 15.41 -18.17 34.02
C ASP A 162 14.34 -17.07 34.04
N ARG A 163 14.65 -15.92 34.63
CA ARG A 163 13.68 -14.82 34.82
C ARG A 163 14.34 -13.46 34.69
N LEU A 164 13.67 -12.57 33.97
CA LEU A 164 14.05 -11.16 33.98
C LEU A 164 13.63 -10.53 35.31
N THR A 165 14.60 -10.03 36.08
CA THR A 165 14.39 -9.54 37.46
C THR A 165 13.89 -8.10 37.52
N VAL A 166 14.22 -7.30 36.50
CA VAL A 166 13.88 -5.88 36.41
C VAL A 166 12.70 -5.68 35.46
N ASP A 167 11.67 -4.97 35.91
CA ASP A 167 10.57 -4.52 35.04
C ASP A 167 11.04 -3.39 34.12
N PRO A 168 11.14 -3.60 32.79
CA PRO A 168 11.55 -2.55 31.88
C PRO A 168 10.60 -1.35 31.91
N GLN A 169 9.30 -1.55 32.18
CA GLN A 169 8.33 -0.47 32.26
C GLN A 169 8.51 0.45 33.47
N ARG A 170 9.31 0.08 34.48
CA ARG A 170 9.60 0.98 35.62
C ARG A 170 10.78 1.91 35.35
N LEU A 171 11.38 1.84 34.17
CA LEU A 171 12.52 2.65 33.79
C LEU A 171 12.05 3.93 33.08
N GLN A 172 12.52 5.10 33.54
CA GLN A 172 12.18 6.38 32.90
C GLN A 172 12.52 6.42 31.41
N ALA A 173 13.66 5.84 31.02
CA ALA A 173 14.09 5.71 29.63
C ALA A 173 13.07 4.95 28.74
N TRP A 174 12.24 4.10 29.34
CA TRP A 174 11.23 3.29 28.66
C TRP A 174 9.92 4.04 28.38
N HIS A 175 9.68 5.16 29.08
CA HIS A 175 8.46 5.99 28.94
C HIS A 175 8.62 7.15 27.96
N ASN A 176 9.85 7.63 27.72
CA ASN A 176 10.07 8.97 27.19
C ASN A 176 9.98 9.16 25.66
N HIS A 177 9.63 8.13 24.88
CA HIS A 177 9.65 8.27 23.41
C HIS A 177 8.49 7.55 22.74
N SER A 178 7.46 8.30 22.33
CA SER A 178 6.47 8.04 21.26
C SER A 178 6.23 6.57 20.86
N SER A 179 6.05 5.69 21.86
CA SER A 179 6.02 4.24 21.66
C SER A 179 4.64 3.72 21.28
N HIS A 180 3.64 4.56 21.51
CA HIS A 180 2.33 4.36 20.97
C HIS A 180 2.33 5.15 19.67
N PRO A 181 2.38 4.51 18.48
CA PRO A 181 1.62 5.10 17.40
C PRO A 181 0.26 5.49 18.01
N PRO A 182 -0.27 6.70 17.75
CA PRO A 182 -1.62 7.04 18.20
C PRO A 182 -2.47 5.82 17.87
N ARG A 183 -3.19 5.27 18.87
CA ARG A 183 -4.07 4.11 18.64
C ARG A 183 -4.75 4.42 17.32
N ARG A 184 -4.51 3.62 16.28
CA ARG A 184 -5.35 3.69 15.09
C ARG A 184 -6.69 3.27 15.64
N ILE A 185 -7.48 4.26 16.05
CA ILE A 185 -8.88 4.07 16.31
C ILE A 185 -9.37 3.60 14.94
N GLU A 186 -9.82 2.36 14.90
CA GLU A 186 -10.54 1.87 13.73
C GLU A 186 -11.66 2.90 13.49
N ASN A 187 -11.69 3.50 12.30
CA ASN A 187 -12.53 4.66 11.98
C ASN A 187 -12.09 6.01 12.60
N ALA A 188 -10.79 6.27 12.75
CA ALA A 188 -10.25 7.59 13.11
C ALA A 188 -10.40 8.65 12.01
N THR A 189 -10.74 8.24 10.78
CA THR A 189 -11.08 9.18 9.71
C THR A 189 -12.39 9.85 10.10
N ASP A 190 -12.39 11.17 10.22
CA ASP A 190 -13.63 11.93 10.43
C ASP A 190 -14.66 11.51 9.39
N ARG A 191 -15.92 11.40 9.81
CA ARG A 191 -17.02 11.08 8.89
C ARG A 191 -16.97 12.08 7.74
N ILE A 192 -16.92 11.55 6.52
CA ILE A 192 -16.99 12.39 5.31
C ILE A 192 -18.31 13.16 5.38
N PRO A 193 -18.31 14.50 5.28
CA PRO A 193 -19.53 15.30 5.33
C PRO A 193 -20.55 14.81 4.30
N GLU A 194 -21.84 14.93 4.62
CA GLU A 194 -22.91 14.40 3.75
C GLU A 194 -22.84 15.10 2.38
N GLU A 195 -22.61 16.41 2.38
CA GLU A 195 -22.41 17.24 1.20
C GLU A 195 -21.25 16.80 0.28
N VAL A 196 -20.35 15.95 0.78
CA VAL A 196 -19.26 15.35 0.00
C VAL A 196 -19.58 13.90 -0.38
N ILE A 197 -20.06 13.09 0.57
CA ILE A 197 -20.25 11.66 0.32
C ILE A 197 -21.46 11.37 -0.57
N SER A 198 -22.57 12.11 -0.46
CA SER A 198 -23.76 11.82 -1.30
C SER A 198 -23.46 12.07 -2.78
N PRO A 199 -22.88 13.21 -3.20
CA PRO A 199 -22.51 13.41 -4.60
C PRO A 199 -21.51 12.37 -5.10
N LEU A 200 -20.50 12.01 -4.30
CA LEU A 200 -19.52 10.97 -4.68
C LEU A 200 -20.18 9.60 -4.89
N LEU A 201 -21.14 9.22 -4.03
CA LEU A 201 -21.88 7.97 -4.18
C LEU A 201 -22.80 7.99 -5.40
N VAL A 202 -23.50 9.11 -5.64
CA VAL A 202 -24.32 9.28 -6.84
C VAL A 202 -23.44 9.14 -8.09
N TRP A 203 -22.31 9.81 -8.16
CA TRP A 203 -21.39 9.71 -9.29
C TRP A 203 -20.74 8.34 -9.41
N GLY A 204 -20.41 7.68 -8.30
CA GLY A 204 -19.93 6.30 -8.30
C GLY A 204 -20.96 5.33 -8.88
N LEU A 205 -22.23 5.51 -8.54
CA LEU A 205 -23.33 4.72 -9.11
C LEU A 205 -23.55 5.02 -10.59
N ARG A 206 -23.54 6.29 -11.00
CA ARG A 206 -23.63 6.64 -12.43
C ARG A 206 -22.45 6.11 -13.23
N TRP A 207 -21.25 6.10 -12.65
CA TRP A 207 -20.07 5.50 -13.28
C TRP A 207 -20.27 4.02 -13.59
N VAL A 208 -20.81 3.27 -12.63
CA VAL A 208 -21.05 1.83 -12.79
C VAL A 208 -22.27 1.53 -13.65
N ASN A 209 -23.36 2.29 -13.51
CA ASN A 209 -24.63 1.98 -14.14
C ASN A 209 -24.79 2.64 -15.52
N ASP A 210 -24.40 3.90 -15.65
CA ASP A 210 -24.65 4.70 -16.85
C ASP A 210 -23.44 4.65 -17.80
N PHE A 211 -22.22 4.82 -17.27
CA PHE A 211 -21.02 5.03 -18.10
C PHE A 211 -20.23 3.75 -18.41
N SER A 212 -20.42 2.68 -17.62
CA SER A 212 -19.60 1.47 -17.72
C SER A 212 -19.68 0.80 -19.09
N VAL A 213 -20.85 0.79 -19.73
CA VAL A 213 -21.05 0.18 -21.05
C VAL A 213 -20.17 0.87 -22.09
N ASP A 214 -20.16 2.21 -22.12
CA ASP A 214 -19.35 2.98 -23.05
C ASP A 214 -17.85 2.79 -22.76
N ILE A 215 -17.46 2.82 -21.48
CA ILE A 215 -16.06 2.65 -21.05
C ILE A 215 -15.53 1.27 -21.42
N LEU A 216 -16.31 0.22 -21.19
CA LEU A 216 -15.90 -1.15 -21.49
C LEU A 216 -15.81 -1.38 -22.99
N ALA A 217 -16.76 -0.89 -23.77
CA ALA A 217 -16.71 -0.96 -25.24
C ALA A 217 -15.47 -0.23 -25.80
N ALA A 218 -15.20 0.98 -25.30
CA ALA A 218 -14.03 1.75 -25.70
C ALA A 218 -12.72 1.04 -25.31
N ARG A 219 -12.69 0.42 -24.13
CA ARG A 219 -11.54 -0.38 -23.66
C ARG A 219 -11.31 -1.60 -24.55
N GLU A 220 -12.35 -2.31 -24.95
CA GLU A 220 -12.25 -3.48 -25.84
C GLU A 220 -11.71 -3.08 -27.21
N GLU A 221 -12.26 -2.01 -27.81
CA GLU A 221 -11.76 -1.48 -29.08
C GLU A 221 -10.29 -1.06 -28.97
N TRP A 222 -9.93 -0.30 -27.93
CA TRP A 222 -8.55 0.09 -27.66
C TRP A 222 -7.62 -1.12 -27.51
N TRP A 223 -8.06 -2.13 -26.76
CA TRP A 223 -7.28 -3.35 -26.53
C TRP A 223 -7.05 -4.12 -27.82
N SER A 224 -8.04 -4.19 -28.71
CA SER A 224 -7.88 -4.79 -30.04
C SER A 224 -6.82 -4.09 -30.88
N LEU A 225 -6.81 -2.74 -30.89
CA LEU A 225 -5.82 -1.93 -31.59
C LEU A 225 -4.42 -2.03 -30.96
N TYR A 226 -4.36 -2.17 -29.63
CA TYR A 226 -3.11 -2.29 -28.87
C TYR A 226 -2.46 -3.68 -29.04
N THR A 227 -3.23 -4.75 -28.88
CA THR A 227 -2.76 -6.13 -29.04
C THR A 227 -2.36 -6.45 -30.48
N ALA A 228 -3.09 -5.90 -31.46
CA ALA A 228 -2.70 -5.98 -32.86
C ALA A 228 -1.26 -5.45 -33.08
N ARG A 229 -0.89 -4.34 -32.43
CA ARG A 229 0.47 -3.79 -32.52
C ARG A 229 1.52 -4.69 -31.85
N HIS A 230 1.25 -5.20 -30.66
CA HIS A 230 2.18 -6.09 -29.96
C HIS A 230 2.43 -7.40 -30.72
N ALA A 231 1.38 -7.97 -31.32
CA ALA A 231 1.51 -9.13 -32.18
C ALA A 231 2.34 -8.82 -33.46
N MET A 232 2.42 -7.55 -33.87
CA MET A 232 3.24 -7.11 -35.00
C MET A 232 4.69 -6.87 -34.63
N ASP A 233 4.98 -6.28 -33.47
CA ASP A 233 6.37 -6.09 -33.00
C ASP A 233 7.11 -7.43 -32.84
N GLN A 234 6.37 -8.53 -32.64
CA GLN A 234 6.92 -9.90 -32.61
C GLN A 234 6.99 -10.61 -33.97
N ARG A 235 6.40 -10.05 -35.04
CA ARG A 235 6.44 -10.61 -36.40
C ARG A 235 7.47 -9.86 -37.26
N LYS A 236 8.15 -10.58 -38.16
CA LYS A 236 9.13 -9.97 -39.10
C LYS A 236 8.48 -8.82 -39.91
N PRO A 237 9.26 -7.83 -40.41
CA PRO A 237 8.78 -6.54 -40.94
C PRO A 237 7.85 -6.57 -42.18
N PHE A 238 7.45 -7.74 -42.66
CA PHE A 238 6.65 -7.94 -43.88
C PHE A 238 5.23 -8.49 -43.61
N ALA A 239 4.70 -8.25 -42.40
CA ALA A 239 3.43 -8.82 -41.96
C ALA A 239 2.17 -8.29 -42.69
N GLY A 240 2.28 -7.24 -43.52
CA GLY A 240 1.13 -6.61 -44.21
C GLY A 240 0.85 -7.13 -45.63
N GLY A 241 1.66 -8.05 -46.17
CA GLY A 241 1.47 -8.61 -47.52
C GLY A 241 2.02 -7.72 -48.66
N PRO A 242 1.74 -8.07 -49.94
CA PRO A 242 2.22 -7.35 -51.11
C PRO A 242 1.83 -5.87 -51.10
N LEU A 243 2.70 -5.00 -51.64
CA LEU A 243 2.47 -3.55 -51.66
C LEU A 243 1.11 -3.13 -52.28
N PRO A 244 0.66 -3.70 -53.43
CA PRO A 244 -0.64 -3.35 -53.99
C PRO A 244 -1.81 -3.67 -53.06
N ALA A 245 -1.75 -4.79 -52.33
CA ALA A 245 -2.80 -5.18 -51.40
C ALA A 245 -2.87 -4.21 -50.19
N ARG A 246 -1.72 -3.73 -49.71
CA ARG A 246 -1.67 -2.72 -48.64
C ARG A 246 -2.20 -1.37 -49.08
N LEU A 247 -1.87 -0.93 -50.30
CA LEU A 247 -2.41 0.31 -50.87
C LEU A 247 -3.92 0.23 -51.06
N ALA A 248 -4.45 -0.91 -51.52
CA ALA A 248 -5.90 -1.12 -51.63
C ALA A 248 -6.60 -1.04 -50.25
N LYS A 249 -6.01 -1.62 -49.20
CA LYS A 249 -6.53 -1.50 -47.83
C LYS A 249 -6.50 -0.07 -47.31
N LEU A 250 -5.41 0.66 -47.56
CA LEU A 250 -5.32 2.08 -47.19
C LEU A 250 -6.37 2.91 -47.94
N GLN A 251 -6.57 2.65 -49.23
CA GLN A 251 -7.58 3.33 -50.03
C GLN A 251 -8.98 3.08 -49.46
N HIS A 252 -9.34 1.83 -49.19
CA HIS A 252 -10.62 1.48 -48.58
C HIS A 252 -10.83 2.19 -47.24
N LEU A 253 -9.82 2.17 -46.37
CA LEU A 253 -9.91 2.87 -45.09
C LEU A 253 -10.17 4.37 -45.29
N LEU A 254 -9.44 5.03 -46.18
CA LEU A 254 -9.63 6.46 -46.43
C LEU A 254 -11.00 6.75 -47.07
N ASP A 255 -11.51 5.86 -47.91
CA ASP A 255 -12.85 5.96 -48.49
C ASP A 255 -13.96 5.79 -47.42
N ASP A 256 -13.71 4.98 -46.39
CA ASP A 256 -14.61 4.91 -45.23
C ASP A 256 -14.67 6.27 -44.49
N TYR A 257 -13.52 6.93 -44.27
CA TYR A 257 -13.49 8.29 -43.69
C TYR A 257 -14.24 9.31 -44.58
N ARG A 258 -14.06 9.24 -45.90
CA ARG A 258 -14.78 10.09 -46.87
C ARG A 258 -16.28 9.88 -46.83
N SER A 259 -16.73 8.63 -46.89
CA SER A 259 -18.15 8.28 -46.93
C SER A 259 -18.89 8.72 -45.67
N GLN A 260 -18.23 8.66 -44.52
CA GLN A 260 -18.75 9.08 -43.23
C GLN A 260 -18.57 10.59 -42.98
N ARG A 261 -17.90 11.31 -43.89
CA ARG A 261 -17.47 12.71 -43.71
C ARG A 261 -16.73 12.92 -42.39
N ARG A 262 -15.94 11.93 -41.99
CA ARG A 262 -15.21 11.94 -40.73
C ARG A 262 -13.82 12.52 -40.95
N PRO A 263 -13.39 13.54 -40.18
CA PRO A 263 -12.06 14.09 -40.32
C PRO A 263 -10.98 13.08 -39.90
N LEU A 264 -9.77 13.22 -40.47
CA LEU A 264 -8.67 12.30 -40.19
C LEU A 264 -8.11 12.51 -38.78
N PRO A 265 -7.74 11.43 -38.07
CA PRO A 265 -7.25 11.50 -36.70
C PRO A 265 -5.86 12.16 -36.64
N THR A 266 -5.67 13.05 -35.67
CA THR A 266 -4.43 13.82 -35.51
C THR A 266 -3.64 13.45 -34.25
N THR A 267 -2.36 13.81 -34.22
CA THR A 267 -1.53 13.83 -33.01
C THR A 267 -1.77 15.13 -32.24
N ALA A 268 -1.17 15.27 -31.06
CA ALA A 268 -1.21 16.51 -30.29
C ALA A 268 -0.62 17.71 -31.06
N ASP A 269 0.27 17.45 -32.03
CA ASP A 269 0.91 18.47 -32.86
C ASP A 269 0.05 18.88 -34.07
N GLY A 270 -1.15 18.32 -34.23
CA GLY A 270 -2.06 18.61 -35.36
C GLY A 270 -1.75 17.84 -36.64
N GLU A 271 -0.69 17.05 -36.66
CA GLU A 271 -0.32 16.19 -37.79
C GLU A 271 -1.16 14.91 -37.83
N VAL A 272 -1.27 14.27 -39.01
CA VAL A 272 -2.01 13.00 -39.11
C VAL A 272 -1.39 11.93 -38.23
N ASN A 273 -2.22 11.24 -37.46
CA ASN A 273 -1.82 10.14 -36.61
C ASN A 273 -1.58 8.85 -37.42
N ALA A 274 -0.43 8.81 -38.10
CA ALA A 274 0.00 7.68 -38.91
C ALA A 274 0.04 6.35 -38.12
N ASN A 275 0.35 6.41 -36.82
CA ASN A 275 0.34 5.23 -35.95
C ASN A 275 -1.07 4.67 -35.77
N PHE A 276 -2.08 5.52 -35.62
CA PHE A 276 -3.45 5.08 -35.47
C PHE A 276 -4.04 4.51 -36.77
N LEU A 277 -3.76 5.14 -37.92
CA LEU A 277 -4.14 4.59 -39.23
C LEU A 277 -3.47 3.24 -39.48
N ALA A 278 -2.19 3.11 -39.13
CA ALA A 278 -1.46 1.85 -39.29
C ALA A 278 -2.00 0.73 -38.39
N ARG A 279 -2.46 1.05 -37.16
CA ARG A 279 -3.13 0.09 -36.27
C ARG A 279 -4.44 -0.45 -36.86
N GLN A 280 -5.26 0.42 -37.45
CA GLN A 280 -6.51 0.02 -38.13
C GLN A 280 -6.24 -0.90 -39.32
N LEU A 281 -5.15 -0.67 -40.05
CA LEU A 281 -4.76 -1.48 -41.20
C LEU A 281 -4.03 -2.77 -40.83
N HIS A 282 -3.67 -2.93 -39.56
CA HIS A 282 -2.69 -3.92 -39.11
C HIS A 282 -1.44 -3.86 -39.99
N THR A 283 -0.69 -2.75 -39.95
CA THR A 283 0.57 -2.55 -40.67
C THR A 283 1.52 -1.63 -39.87
N GLU A 284 2.77 -1.52 -40.31
CA GLU A 284 3.76 -0.61 -39.74
C GLU A 284 3.47 0.87 -40.07
N SER A 285 3.68 1.79 -39.12
CA SER A 285 3.42 3.23 -39.35
C SER A 285 4.33 3.85 -40.41
N THR A 286 5.53 3.29 -40.61
CA THR A 286 6.44 3.71 -41.68
C THR A 286 5.84 3.51 -43.07
N PHE A 287 4.89 2.59 -43.26
CA PHE A 287 4.16 2.43 -44.52
C PHE A 287 3.31 3.68 -44.83
N ILE A 288 2.64 4.24 -43.84
CA ILE A 288 1.84 5.46 -43.97
C ILE A 288 2.74 6.67 -44.21
N SER A 289 3.89 6.74 -43.53
CA SER A 289 4.86 7.84 -43.67
C SER A 289 5.65 7.83 -44.99
N ARG A 290 5.58 6.78 -45.81
CA ARG A 290 6.22 6.74 -47.15
C ARG A 290 5.49 7.66 -48.14
N ALA A 291 6.17 8.05 -49.22
CA ALA A 291 5.67 9.03 -50.19
C ALA A 291 4.25 8.71 -50.71
N THR A 292 4.01 7.47 -51.15
CA THR A 292 2.69 7.05 -51.67
C THR A 292 1.60 7.08 -50.59
N GLY A 293 1.89 6.55 -49.39
CA GLY A 293 0.95 6.58 -48.26
C GLY A 293 0.62 8.00 -47.82
N ARG A 294 1.64 8.87 -47.70
CA ARG A 294 1.46 10.29 -47.38
C ARG A 294 0.63 11.03 -48.42
N ALA A 295 0.83 10.76 -49.71
CA ALA A 295 0.05 11.39 -50.77
C ALA A 295 -1.44 11.01 -50.69
N MET A 296 -1.75 9.72 -50.44
CA MET A 296 -3.13 9.26 -50.28
C MET A 296 -3.81 9.90 -49.05
N VAL A 297 -3.08 9.94 -47.92
CA VAL A 297 -3.55 10.57 -46.68
C VAL A 297 -3.77 12.07 -46.87
N ALA A 298 -2.86 12.77 -47.55
CA ALA A 298 -2.98 14.21 -47.82
C ALA A 298 -4.18 14.52 -48.74
N ALA A 299 -4.44 13.68 -49.75
CA ALA A 299 -5.62 13.82 -50.61
C ALA A 299 -6.92 13.65 -49.80
N ALA A 300 -6.99 12.62 -48.94
CA ALA A 300 -8.14 12.43 -48.07
C ALA A 300 -8.29 13.59 -47.07
N ALA A 301 -7.20 14.06 -46.46
CA ALA A 301 -7.20 15.19 -45.54
C ALA A 301 -7.75 16.48 -46.18
N ALA A 302 -7.45 16.72 -47.46
CA ALA A 302 -7.98 17.87 -48.19
C ALA A 302 -9.51 17.82 -48.37
N GLU A 303 -10.11 16.62 -48.33
CA GLU A 303 -11.54 16.42 -48.51
C GLU A 303 -12.31 16.40 -47.18
N VAL A 304 -11.80 15.68 -46.17
CA VAL A 304 -12.50 15.48 -44.89
C VAL A 304 -11.96 16.33 -43.74
N GLY A 305 -10.83 17.01 -43.93
CA GLY A 305 -10.17 17.80 -42.90
C GLY A 305 -9.48 16.97 -41.81
N PHE A 306 -9.03 17.67 -40.77
CA PHE A 306 -8.35 17.11 -39.60
C PHE A 306 -9.23 17.17 -38.36
N ALA A 307 -9.17 16.12 -37.55
CA ALA A 307 -9.83 16.08 -36.27
C ALA A 307 -9.03 16.92 -35.25
N ASP A 308 -9.70 17.33 -34.18
CA ASP A 308 -9.11 17.96 -32.99
C ASP A 308 -8.35 16.95 -32.10
N GLY A 309 -8.28 15.68 -32.54
CA GLY A 309 -7.47 14.66 -31.90
C GLY A 309 -7.67 13.29 -32.55
N CYS A 310 -7.30 12.24 -31.80
CA CYS A 310 -7.47 10.86 -32.22
C CYS A 310 -8.47 10.16 -31.31
N TYR A 311 -9.65 9.85 -31.85
CA TYR A 311 -10.76 9.23 -31.12
C TYR A 311 -11.07 7.84 -31.65
N LEU A 312 -11.48 6.95 -30.75
CA LEU A 312 -12.04 5.65 -31.07
C LEU A 312 -13.37 5.76 -31.83
N PHE A 313 -13.83 4.64 -32.36
CA PHE A 313 -15.11 4.51 -33.07
C PHE A 313 -16.28 4.20 -32.14
N THR A 314 -16.00 3.77 -30.90
CA THR A 314 -17.01 3.46 -29.90
C THR A 314 -17.97 4.64 -29.70
N PRO A 315 -19.28 4.44 -29.90
CA PRO A 315 -20.27 5.49 -29.70
C PRO A 315 -20.40 5.82 -28.21
N VAL A 316 -20.47 7.10 -27.90
CA VAL A 316 -20.84 7.58 -26.56
C VAL A 316 -22.37 7.54 -26.45
N ARG A 317 -22.90 6.66 -25.59
CA ARG A 317 -24.34 6.45 -25.44
C ARG A 317 -24.88 7.09 -24.17
N ALA A 318 -24.06 7.19 -23.13
CA ALA A 318 -24.49 7.74 -21.87
C ALA A 318 -24.59 9.28 -21.94
N CYS A 319 -25.50 9.83 -21.15
CA CYS A 319 -25.80 11.26 -21.13
C CYS A 319 -25.75 11.84 -19.72
N ILE A 320 -25.39 13.12 -19.64
CA ILE A 320 -25.54 14.01 -18.48
C ILE A 320 -26.44 15.14 -18.94
N ASP A 321 -27.58 15.36 -18.26
CA ASP A 321 -28.55 16.40 -18.59
C ASP A 321 -28.95 16.42 -20.08
N SER A 322 -29.19 15.23 -20.63
CA SER A 322 -29.53 14.99 -22.04
C SER A 322 -28.43 15.28 -23.07
N ALA A 323 -27.22 15.66 -22.64
CA ALA A 323 -26.04 15.78 -23.49
C ALA A 323 -25.10 14.58 -23.32
N PRO A 324 -24.38 14.12 -24.37
CA PRO A 324 -23.39 13.06 -24.22
C PRO A 324 -22.35 13.39 -23.15
N TRP A 325 -22.02 12.41 -22.30
CA TRP A 325 -21.09 12.65 -21.18
C TRP A 325 -19.64 12.89 -21.64
N LEU A 326 -19.31 12.42 -22.84
CA LEU A 326 -18.04 12.67 -23.54
C LEU A 326 -18.30 13.01 -25.01
N THR A 327 -17.38 13.76 -25.61
CA THR A 327 -17.35 14.01 -27.06
C THR A 327 -16.80 12.80 -27.84
N GLY A 328 -15.97 11.98 -27.20
CA GLY A 328 -15.42 10.75 -27.76
C GLY A 328 -14.29 10.18 -26.88
N PHE A 329 -13.92 8.92 -27.12
CA PHE A 329 -12.84 8.25 -26.38
C PHE A 329 -11.49 8.45 -27.07
N GLY A 330 -10.56 9.15 -26.41
CA GLY A 330 -9.24 9.41 -26.97
C GLY A 330 -8.35 8.16 -27.06
N CYS A 331 -7.70 7.93 -28.20
CA CYS A 331 -6.88 6.74 -28.44
C CYS A 331 -5.59 6.67 -27.60
N SER A 332 -5.04 7.82 -27.17
CA SER A 332 -3.84 7.89 -26.32
C SER A 332 -4.14 7.82 -24.82
N ARG A 333 -5.40 8.04 -24.41
CA ARG A 333 -5.78 8.34 -23.02
C ARG A 333 -6.42 7.18 -22.23
N ILE A 334 -6.68 6.03 -22.87
CA ILE A 334 -7.35 4.89 -22.22
C ILE A 334 -6.47 4.14 -21.19
N ALA A 335 -5.19 4.48 -21.11
CA ALA A 335 -4.33 4.01 -20.02
C ALA A 335 -4.56 4.85 -18.76
N LEU A 336 -5.59 4.51 -17.96
CA LEU A 336 -5.82 4.92 -16.56
C LEU A 336 -5.88 6.44 -16.21
N GLU A 337 -5.55 7.36 -17.11
CA GLU A 337 -5.52 8.82 -16.88
C GLU A 337 -6.87 9.52 -17.18
N HIS A 338 -7.94 8.77 -17.51
CA HIS A 338 -9.27 9.35 -17.70
C HIS A 338 -9.89 9.98 -16.44
N LEU A 339 -9.21 9.94 -15.29
CA LEU A 339 -9.60 10.69 -14.10
C LEU A 339 -9.65 12.21 -14.32
N ASP A 340 -8.88 12.77 -15.26
CA ASP A 340 -8.94 14.22 -15.56
C ASP A 340 -10.24 14.62 -16.27
N ALA A 341 -10.82 13.72 -17.09
CA ALA A 341 -12.14 13.94 -17.68
C ALA A 341 -13.25 13.85 -16.63
N VAL A 342 -13.06 13.03 -15.59
CA VAL A 342 -13.96 12.95 -14.44
C VAL A 342 -13.96 14.27 -13.66
N VAL A 343 -12.80 14.92 -13.48
CA VAL A 343 -12.72 16.24 -12.83
C VAL A 343 -13.53 17.30 -13.59
N ALA A 344 -13.37 17.38 -14.91
CA ALA A 344 -14.13 18.34 -15.74
C ALA A 344 -15.65 18.05 -15.79
N VAL A 345 -16.05 16.78 -15.67
CA VAL A 345 -17.45 16.36 -15.58
C VAL A 345 -18.04 16.70 -14.20
N LEU A 346 -17.27 16.51 -13.14
CA LEU A 346 -17.65 16.86 -11.78
C LEU A 346 -17.76 18.39 -11.60
N ASP A 347 -16.85 19.17 -12.17
CA ASP A 347 -16.90 20.65 -12.14
C ASP A 347 -18.15 21.18 -12.86
N ARG A 348 -18.46 20.66 -14.06
CA ARG A 348 -19.63 21.08 -14.83
C ARG A 348 -20.97 20.76 -14.14
N ALA A 349 -21.00 19.72 -13.32
CA ALA A 349 -22.18 19.34 -12.54
C ALA A 349 -22.27 20.07 -11.18
N GLY A 350 -21.14 20.45 -10.59
CA GLY A 350 -21.09 21.27 -9.38
C GLY A 350 -21.70 22.66 -9.58
N ASP A 351 -21.47 23.27 -10.75
CA ASP A 351 -22.06 24.56 -11.12
C ASP A 351 -23.59 24.48 -11.31
N GLY A 352 -24.11 23.34 -11.75
CA GLY A 352 -25.56 23.11 -11.91
C GLY A 352 -26.31 22.93 -10.58
N ALA A 353 -25.65 22.38 -9.57
CA ALA A 353 -26.23 22.21 -8.23
C ALA A 353 -26.28 23.53 -7.44
N ALA A 354 -25.36 24.46 -7.70
CA ALA A 354 -25.35 25.77 -7.06
C ALA A 354 -26.46 26.71 -7.57
N GLY A 355 -26.98 26.49 -8.79
CA GLY A 355 -28.03 27.32 -9.40
C GLY A 355 -29.48 26.95 -9.03
N ALA A 356 -29.71 25.82 -8.37
CA ALA A 356 -31.06 25.33 -8.03
C ALA A 356 -31.51 25.69 -6.60
N ALA A 357 -30.67 26.35 -5.81
CA ALA A 357 -30.98 26.76 -4.44
C ALA A 357 -31.23 28.29 -4.36
N SER A 358 -32.31 28.76 -4.96
CA SER A 358 -32.83 30.12 -4.69
C SER A 358 -34.35 30.13 -4.84
N ASP A 359 -35.02 30.63 -3.80
CA ASP A 359 -36.42 31.06 -3.71
C ASP A 359 -37.53 30.00 -3.58
N GLU A 360 -37.87 29.62 -2.33
CA GLU A 360 -39.01 30.23 -1.60
C GLU A 360 -39.13 29.69 -0.14
N PRO A 361 -39.69 30.47 0.80
CA PRO A 361 -39.65 30.19 2.24
C PRO A 361 -40.92 29.47 2.73
N CYS A 362 -40.76 28.51 3.64
CA CYS A 362 -41.85 28.02 4.49
C CYS A 362 -41.52 28.26 5.97
N GLN A 363 -42.34 29.12 6.59
CA GLN A 363 -42.40 29.39 8.01
C GLN A 363 -43.17 28.29 8.77
N GLY A 364 -42.77 28.05 10.03
CA GLY A 364 -43.53 27.35 11.08
C GLY A 364 -42.98 25.95 11.39
N ALA A 365 -42.69 25.53 12.62
CA ALA A 365 -42.96 26.08 13.95
C ALA A 365 -41.99 25.47 15.00
N ALA A 366 -41.82 26.20 16.11
CA ALA A 366 -41.57 25.79 17.51
C ALA A 366 -41.50 24.28 17.82
N GLU A 367 -40.67 23.74 18.72
CA GLU A 367 -40.28 24.23 20.06
C GLU A 367 -39.25 23.25 20.71
N LEU A 368 -38.45 23.78 21.66
CA LEU A 368 -37.86 23.11 22.84
C LEU A 368 -36.79 22.01 22.66
N ALA A 369 -35.53 22.37 22.95
CA ALA A 369 -34.82 21.83 24.12
C ALA A 369 -33.49 22.57 24.37
N THR A 370 -33.45 23.22 25.51
CA THR A 370 -32.34 23.88 26.21
C THR A 370 -31.13 22.97 26.45
N GLY A 371 -29.92 23.49 26.20
CA GLY A 371 -28.66 22.85 26.57
C GLY A 371 -27.46 23.76 26.29
N GLU A 372 -27.14 24.61 27.26
CA GLU A 372 -26.01 25.55 27.29
C GLU A 372 -24.65 24.79 27.21
N PRO A 373 -23.69 25.17 26.34
CA PRO A 373 -22.37 24.53 26.28
C PRO A 373 -21.35 25.24 27.19
N PRO A 374 -20.44 24.52 27.86
CA PRO A 374 -19.45 25.15 28.72
C PRO A 374 -18.34 25.86 27.92
N THR A 375 -18.08 27.09 28.35
CA THR A 375 -17.04 28.04 27.98
C THR A 375 -15.65 27.45 27.73
N ARG A 376 -15.10 27.65 26.52
CA ARG A 376 -13.67 27.48 26.22
C ARG A 376 -12.89 28.72 26.67
N ARG A 377 -11.91 28.54 27.57
CA ARG A 377 -10.89 29.55 27.86
C ARG A 377 -9.90 29.68 26.69
N PRO A 378 -9.39 30.89 26.38
CA PRO A 378 -8.47 31.10 25.27
C PRO A 378 -7.05 30.62 25.62
N ARG A 379 -6.42 29.93 24.67
CA ARG A 379 -4.98 29.59 24.72
C ARG A 379 -4.15 30.85 24.48
N GLU A 380 -3.34 31.21 25.46
CA GLU A 380 -2.28 32.21 25.33
C GLU A 380 -1.25 31.76 24.28
N ARG A 381 -0.91 32.70 23.37
CA ARG A 381 0.18 32.58 22.41
C ARG A 381 1.48 33.01 23.11
N LEU A 382 2.53 32.22 22.99
CA LEU A 382 3.91 32.67 23.20
C LEU A 382 4.74 32.50 21.92
N PRO A 383 5.74 33.37 21.71
CA PRO A 383 6.15 33.83 20.39
C PRO A 383 7.27 32.99 19.74
N THR A 384 7.21 32.99 18.41
CA THR A 384 8.23 32.51 17.46
C THR A 384 9.50 33.36 17.52
N HIS A 385 10.65 32.75 17.82
CA HIS A 385 11.95 33.37 17.58
C HIS A 385 12.46 33.01 16.18
N HIS A 386 12.58 34.05 15.34
CA HIS A 386 13.38 34.07 14.13
C HIS A 386 14.86 33.84 14.47
N HIS A 387 15.53 32.98 13.69
CA HIS A 387 16.98 33.05 13.56
C HIS A 387 17.36 33.30 12.11
N GLN A 388 17.92 34.48 11.88
CA GLN A 388 18.44 34.98 10.62
C GLN A 388 19.78 34.32 10.29
N SER A 389 19.97 34.13 8.99
CA SER A 389 21.20 33.81 8.28
C SER A 389 22.39 34.67 8.68
N ARG A 390 23.58 34.08 8.73
CA ARG A 390 24.84 34.81 8.54
C ARG A 390 25.74 34.06 7.57
N VAL A 391 25.99 34.72 6.45
CA VAL A 391 26.94 34.39 5.39
C VAL A 391 28.32 34.94 5.78
N GLN A 392 29.36 34.11 5.59
CA GLN A 392 30.79 34.45 5.42
C GLN A 392 31.43 33.14 4.93
N GLY A 393 31.95 32.96 3.73
CA GLY A 393 32.70 33.88 2.87
C GLY A 393 34.19 33.56 3.00
N ARG A 394 34.70 32.58 2.22
CA ARG A 394 36.10 32.50 1.76
C ARG A 394 36.26 31.49 0.62
N ASP A 395 36.79 32.02 -0.47
CA ASP A 395 37.07 31.42 -1.77
C ASP A 395 38.61 31.08 -1.85
N PRO A 396 39.23 30.73 -3.00
CA PRO A 396 39.62 29.37 -3.37
C PRO A 396 41.14 29.20 -3.62
N GLU A 397 41.50 28.09 -4.29
CA GLU A 397 42.79 27.75 -4.91
C GLU A 397 43.93 27.17 -4.06
N ARG A 398 44.20 25.88 -4.29
CA ARG A 398 45.56 25.45 -4.65
C ARG A 398 45.55 24.26 -5.61
N SER A 399 46.35 24.43 -6.65
CA SER A 399 46.39 23.72 -7.92
C SER A 399 47.25 22.45 -7.94
N HIS A 400 47.08 21.70 -9.05
CA HIS A 400 48.07 20.88 -9.78
C HIS A 400 48.49 19.52 -9.14
N ARG A 401 48.39 18.35 -9.81
CA ARG A 401 49.17 17.94 -11.00
C ARG A 401 48.78 16.52 -11.49
N LEU A 402 48.98 16.31 -12.80
CA LEU A 402 49.31 15.06 -13.55
C LEU A 402 48.21 13.99 -13.66
N MET A 403 47.48 13.82 -14.78
CA MET A 403 47.89 13.49 -16.17
C MET A 403 48.62 12.13 -16.29
N GLY A 404 47.97 11.15 -16.93
CA GLY A 404 48.54 9.85 -17.28
C GLY A 404 47.54 8.87 -17.91
N SER A 405 47.39 8.95 -19.25
CA SER A 405 47.15 7.88 -20.26
C SER A 405 46.16 6.74 -19.93
N VAL A 406 45.03 6.55 -20.64
CA VAL A 406 44.86 5.98 -22.00
C VAL A 406 45.68 4.70 -22.26
N GLY A 407 44.99 3.58 -22.46
CA GLY A 407 45.36 2.61 -23.50
C GLY A 407 45.38 1.12 -23.14
N ILE A 408 44.31 0.40 -23.55
CA ILE A 408 44.32 -0.92 -24.19
C ILE A 408 44.80 -2.14 -23.36
N CYS A 409 43.84 -2.94 -22.92
CA CYS A 409 43.64 -4.36 -23.28
C CYS A 409 42.30 -4.85 -22.70
#